data_AF-A0A5B1BAM0-F1
#
_entry.id   AF-A0A5B1BAM0-F1
#
_cell.length_a   1.000
_cell.length_b   1.000
_cell.length_c   1.000
_cell.angle_alpha   90.00
_cell.angle_beta   90.00
_cell.angle_gamma   90.00
#
_symmetry.space_group_name_H-M   'P 1'
#
loop_
_entity.id
_entity.type
_entity.pdbx_description
1 polymer ?
#
loop_
_entity_poly.entity_id
_entity_poly.type
_entity_poly.pdbx_seq_one_letter_code
_entity_poly.pdbx_strand_id
1 'polypeptide(L)'
;MENSNKRVQYDRAKKRVEAEKGFYSHLTAYIIVNIFLFLINSNFINDGFNNWLNWNLYLTPFFWGIGLFFHWIKVFNPNIIFSKQWEERKIKEIMDKDDTIDFL
;
A
#
# COMPACT_ATOMS: atom_id res chain seq x y z
N MET A 1 -25.03 22.49 -10.51
CA MET A 1 -23.65 22.10 -10.83
C MET A 1 -22.66 22.32 -9.68
N GLU A 2 -22.83 23.34 -8.84
CA GLU A 2 -21.90 23.58 -7.71
C GLU A 2 -21.97 22.53 -6.58
N ASN A 3 -23.18 22.08 -6.21
CA ASN A 3 -23.37 21.05 -5.19
C ASN A 3 -22.80 19.68 -5.57
N SER A 4 -22.82 19.31 -6.86
CA SER A 4 -22.22 18.04 -7.32
C SER A 4 -20.70 18.08 -7.21
N ASN A 5 -20.08 19.22 -7.55
CA ASN A 5 -18.63 19.39 -7.47
C ASN A 5 -18.12 19.35 -6.02
N LYS A 6 -18.84 19.99 -5.09
CA LYS A 6 -18.55 19.92 -3.64
C LYS A 6 -18.64 18.49 -3.08
N ARG A 7 -19.65 17.70 -3.47
CA ARG A 7 -19.78 16.28 -3.08
C ARG A 7 -18.62 15.43 -3.59
N VAL A 8 -18.23 15.60 -4.86
CA VAL A 8 -17.11 14.87 -5.46
C VAL A 8 -15.79 15.19 -4.77
N GLN A 9 -15.55 16.46 -4.42
CA GLN A 9 -14.34 16.85 -3.67
C GLN A 9 -14.33 16.26 -2.26
N TYR A 10 -15.46 16.30 -1.57
CA TYR A 10 -15.62 15.70 -0.26
C TYR A 10 -15.36 14.18 -0.28
N ASP A 11 -15.93 13.46 -1.25
CA ASP A 11 -15.75 12.01 -1.36
C ASP A 11 -14.29 11.63 -1.66
N ARG A 12 -13.57 12.42 -2.48
CA ARG A 12 -12.13 12.22 -2.68
C ARG A 12 -11.34 12.42 -1.40
N ALA A 13 -11.62 13.49 -0.66
CA ALA A 13 -10.96 13.77 0.61
C ALA A 13 -11.25 12.67 1.65
N LYS A 14 -12.51 12.21 1.74
CA LYS A 14 -12.90 11.11 2.62
C LYS A 14 -12.16 9.81 2.31
N LYS A 15 -12.13 9.41 1.02
CA LYS A 15 -11.37 8.21 0.58
C LYS A 15 -9.89 8.32 0.91
N ARG A 16 -9.31 9.52 0.80
CA ARG A 16 -7.92 9.77 1.15
C ARG A 16 -7.66 9.53 2.64
N VAL A 17 -8.51 10.07 3.50
CA VAL A 17 -8.42 9.87 4.96
C VAL A 17 -8.60 8.39 5.34
N GLU A 18 -9.52 7.68 4.70
CA GLU A 18 -9.71 6.24 4.93
C GLU A 18 -8.47 5.42 4.53
N ALA A 19 -7.82 5.77 3.42
CA ALA A 19 -6.58 5.13 2.99
C ALA A 19 -5.42 5.40 3.96
N GLU A 20 -5.28 6.64 4.44
CA GLU A 20 -4.28 7.00 5.45
C GLU A 20 -4.48 6.25 6.76
N LYS A 21 -5.73 6.16 7.25
CA LYS A 21 -6.08 5.35 8.43
C LYS A 21 -5.73 3.88 8.24
N GLY A 22 -6.01 3.31 7.07
CA GLY A 22 -5.64 1.93 6.73
C GLY A 22 -4.13 1.71 6.78
N PHE A 23 -3.33 2.66 6.26
CA PHE A 23 -1.89 2.61 6.35
C PHE A 23 -1.39 2.65 7.80
N TYR A 24 -1.89 3.59 8.63
CA TYR A 24 -1.48 3.69 10.04
C TYR A 24 -1.83 2.44 10.84
N SER A 25 -2.98 1.82 10.58
CA SER A 25 -3.35 0.55 11.21
C SER A 25 -2.35 -0.55 10.89
N HIS A 26 -1.94 -0.67 9.62
CA HIS A 26 -0.98 -1.68 9.18
C HIS A 26 0.44 -1.41 9.73
N LEU A 27 0.87 -0.15 9.71
CA LEU A 27 2.14 0.30 10.31
C LEU A 27 2.18 0.00 11.81
N THR A 28 1.10 0.27 12.54
CA THR A 28 1.01 0.00 13.98
C THR A 28 1.10 -1.49 14.27
N ALA A 29 0.37 -2.33 13.53
CA ALA A 29 0.47 -3.78 13.67
C ALA A 29 1.88 -4.28 13.37
N TYR A 30 2.53 -3.77 12.33
CA TYR A 30 3.92 -4.09 11.98
C TYR A 30 4.87 -3.77 13.15
N ILE A 31 4.79 -2.57 13.74
CA ILE A 31 5.65 -2.17 14.86
C ILE A 31 5.43 -3.08 16.07
N ILE A 32 4.16 -3.30 16.47
CA ILE A 32 3.82 -4.11 17.65
C ILE A 32 4.32 -5.56 17.50
N VAL A 33 4.06 -6.19 16.35
CA VAL A 33 4.48 -7.57 16.09
C VAL A 33 6.00 -7.68 16.10
N ASN A 34 6.72 -6.75 15.47
CA ASN A 34 8.19 -6.80 15.45
C ASN A 34 8.82 -6.55 16.82
N ILE A 35 8.26 -5.64 17.64
CA ILE A 35 8.71 -5.46 19.02
C ILE A 35 8.48 -6.74 19.83
N PHE A 36 7.30 -7.36 19.71
CA PHE A 36 6.99 -8.61 20.42
C PHE A 36 7.93 -9.76 20.02
N LEU A 37 8.22 -9.89 18.72
CA LEU A 37 9.16 -10.86 18.18
C LEU A 37 10.59 -10.65 18.72
N PHE A 38 11.06 -9.39 18.79
CA PHE A 38 12.38 -9.06 19.33
C PHE A 38 12.49 -9.38 20.83
N LEU A 39 11.43 -9.07 21.60
CA LEU A 39 11.38 -9.34 23.04
C LEU A 39 11.38 -10.85 23.36
N ILE A 40 10.68 -11.67 22.57
CA ILE A 40 10.69 -13.12 22.74
C ILE A 40 12.08 -13.70 22.44
N ASN A 41 12.76 -13.22 21.39
CA ASN A 41 14.09 -13.71 21.02
C ASN A 41 15.12 -13.50 22.14
N SER A 42 15.07 -12.36 22.83
CA SER A 42 16.05 -12.02 23.88
C SER A 42 16.03 -12.95 25.11
N ASN A 43 14.94 -13.69 25.35
CA ASN A 43 14.75 -14.49 26.58
C ASN A 43 14.89 -16.02 26.37
N PHE A 44 15.05 -16.49 25.13
CA PHE A 44 15.03 -17.92 24.79
C PHE A 44 16.31 -18.33 24.03
N ILE A 45 17.47 -18.18 24.67
CA ILE A 45 18.73 -18.72 24.12
C ILE A 45 19.02 -20.05 24.82
N ASN A 46 18.61 -21.15 24.18
CA ASN A 46 19.19 -22.47 24.39
C ASN A 46 19.56 -23.05 23.02
N ASP A 47 20.81 -23.50 22.94
CA ASP A 47 21.54 -23.83 21.73
C ASP A 47 20.95 -25.06 21.00
N GLY A 48 20.44 -24.86 19.78
CA GLY A 48 20.12 -25.97 18.87
C GLY A 48 19.09 -25.66 17.79
N PHE A 49 18.01 -24.93 18.10
CA PHE A 49 16.94 -24.56 17.15
C PHE A 49 17.17 -23.18 16.48
N ASN A 50 18.37 -22.63 16.67
CA ASN A 50 18.65 -21.19 16.65
C ASN A 50 18.76 -20.56 15.24
N ASN A 51 19.15 -21.33 14.21
CA ASN A 51 19.35 -20.76 12.88
C ASN A 51 18.03 -20.43 12.18
N TRP A 52 17.04 -21.33 12.19
CA TRP A 52 15.82 -21.09 11.41
C TRP A 52 14.97 -19.93 11.98
N LEU A 53 14.86 -19.83 13.31
CA LEU A 53 14.13 -18.73 13.96
C LEU A 53 14.82 -17.37 13.76
N ASN A 54 16.14 -17.29 13.91
CA ASN A 54 16.87 -16.04 13.69
C ASN A 54 16.72 -15.51 12.26
N TRP A 55 16.83 -16.36 11.25
CA TRP A 55 16.67 -15.91 9.87
C TRP A 55 15.26 -15.38 9.57
N ASN A 56 14.21 -16.03 10.10
CA ASN A 56 12.84 -15.53 9.95
C ASN A 56 12.62 -14.21 10.69
N LEU A 57 13.24 -14.01 11.85
CA LEU A 57 13.15 -12.77 12.61
C LEU A 57 13.70 -11.54 11.87
N TYR A 58 14.61 -11.73 10.91
CA TYR A 58 15.10 -10.65 10.05
C TYR A 58 14.36 -10.59 8.70
N LEU A 59 14.06 -11.74 8.08
CA LEU A 59 13.41 -11.79 6.78
C LEU A 59 11.95 -11.36 6.82
N THR A 60 11.19 -11.78 7.84
CA THR A 60 9.77 -11.44 7.99
C THR A 60 9.54 -9.93 8.08
N PRO A 61 10.20 -9.17 9.00
CA PRO A 61 10.12 -7.71 9.00
C PRO A 61 10.58 -7.10 7.68
N PHE A 62 11.64 -7.63 7.08
CA PHE A 62 12.17 -7.09 5.84
C PHE A 62 11.14 -7.13 4.69
N PHE A 63 10.55 -8.30 4.43
CA PHE A 63 9.52 -8.43 3.38
C PHE A 63 8.23 -7.68 3.71
N TRP A 64 7.79 -7.69 4.96
CA TRP A 64 6.64 -6.87 5.38
C TRP A 64 6.93 -5.38 5.27
N GLY A 65 8.15 -4.95 5.57
CA GLY A 65 8.63 -3.59 5.41
C GLY A 65 8.60 -3.13 3.94
N ILE A 66 8.95 -4.01 3.00
CA ILE A 66 8.80 -3.74 1.56
C ILE A 66 7.32 -3.53 1.21
N GLY A 67 6.43 -4.41 1.65
CA GLY A 67 4.99 -4.27 1.42
C GLY A 67 4.42 -2.97 2.00
N LEU A 68 4.85 -2.63 3.22
CA LEU A 68 4.48 -1.40 3.91
C LEU A 68 5.01 -0.15 3.17
N PHE A 69 6.23 -0.22 2.63
CA PHE A 69 6.81 0.85 1.83
C PHE A 69 6.01 1.11 0.54
N PHE A 70 5.65 0.05 -0.20
CA PHE A 70 4.79 0.22 -1.38
C PHE A 70 3.39 0.72 -1.02
N HIS A 71 2.83 0.28 0.12
CA HIS A 71 1.56 0.82 0.61
C HIS A 71 1.67 2.31 0.95
N TRP A 72 2.77 2.73 1.57
CA TRP A 72 3.07 4.14 1.84
C TRP A 72 3.13 4.95 0.55
N ILE A 73 3.88 4.50 -0.48
CA ILE A 73 3.94 5.18 -1.78
C ILE A 73 2.54 5.30 -2.37
N LYS A 74 1.75 4.23 -2.38
CA LYS A 74 0.39 4.23 -2.92
C LYS A 74 -0.52 5.22 -2.19
N VAL A 75 -0.44 5.27 -0.86
CA VAL A 75 -1.29 6.11 -0.03
C VAL A 75 -0.86 7.56 -0.09
N PHE A 76 0.43 7.89 -0.01
CA PHE A 76 0.89 9.27 0.07
C PHE A 76 1.27 9.88 -1.28
N ASN A 77 1.72 9.07 -2.24
CA ASN A 77 2.15 9.54 -3.55
C ASN A 77 1.64 8.65 -4.71
N PRO A 78 0.30 8.61 -4.93
CA PRO A 78 -0.30 7.75 -5.95
C PRO A 78 0.21 8.05 -7.38
N ASN A 79 0.64 9.29 -7.63
CA ASN A 79 1.14 9.74 -8.94
C ASN A 79 2.51 9.14 -9.32
N ILE A 80 3.25 8.55 -8.37
CA ILE A 80 4.51 7.85 -8.68
C ILE A 80 4.23 6.52 -9.40
N ILE A 81 3.15 5.82 -9.04
CA ILE A 81 2.86 4.49 -9.58
C ILE A 81 2.19 4.60 -10.95
N PHE A 82 1.26 5.54 -11.10
CA PHE A 82 0.57 5.82 -12.35
C PHE A 82 0.74 7.29 -12.71
N SER A 83 1.59 7.57 -13.69
CA SER A 83 1.79 8.95 -14.16
C SER A 83 0.54 9.43 -14.90
N LYS A 84 0.27 10.74 -14.86
CA LYS A 84 -0.80 11.36 -15.67
C LYS A 84 -0.70 11.00 -17.16
N GLN A 85 0.52 10.93 -17.69
CA GLN A 85 0.73 10.54 -19.09
C GLN A 85 0.28 9.10 -19.37
N TRP A 86 0.48 8.18 -18.42
CA TRP A 86 -0.02 6.81 -18.55
C TRP A 86 -1.55 6.77 -18.52
N GLU A 87 -2.17 7.54 -17.62
CA GLU A 87 -3.63 7.65 -17.54
C GLU A 87 -4.21 8.22 -18.84
N GLU A 88 -3.68 9.33 -19.34
CA GLU A 88 -4.09 9.96 -20.60
C GLU A 88 -3.93 9.00 -21.79
N ARG A 89 -2.81 8.27 -21.86
CA ARG A 89 -2.61 7.24 -22.89
C ARG A 89 -3.66 6.13 -22.82
N LYS A 90 -3.97 5.62 -21.62
CA LYS A 90 -4.95 4.54 -21.48
C LYS A 90 -6.37 5.01 -21.77
N ILE A 91 -6.74 6.23 -21.39
CA ILE A 91 -8.03 6.81 -21.75
C ILE A 91 -8.16 6.88 -23.27
N LYS A 92 -7.14 7.40 -23.95
CA LYS A 92 -7.13 7.48 -25.42
C LYS A 92 -7.23 6.09 -26.07
N GLU A 93 -6.48 5.10 -25.59
CA GLU A 93 -6.54 3.74 -26.13
C GLU A 93 -7.90 3.08 -25.95
N ILE A 94 -8.62 3.37 -24.86
CA ILE A 94 -9.96 2.84 -24.61
C ILE A 94 -10.98 3.55 -25.52
N MET A 95 -10.90 4.87 -25.64
CA MET A 95 -11.76 5.64 -26.54
C MET A 95 -11.60 5.21 -28.01
N ASP A 96 -10.35 5.08 -28.49
CA ASP A 96 -10.08 4.64 -29.86
C ASP A 96 -10.61 3.22 -30.11
N LYS A 97 -10.65 2.35 -29.09
CA LYS A 97 -11.21 0.98 -29.20
C LYS A 97 -12.73 0.98 -29.23
N ASP A 98 -13.38 1.79 -28.42
CA ASP A 98 -14.85 1.93 -28.42
C ASP A 98 -15.32 2.55 -29.74
N ASP A 99 -14.62 3.58 -30.24
CA ASP A 99 -14.91 4.17 -31.56
C ASP A 99 -14.73 3.14 -32.68
N THR A 100 -13.73 2.27 -32.60
CA THR A 100 -13.51 1.20 -33.60
C THR A 100 -14.63 0.14 -33.58
N ILE A 101 -15.27 -0.09 -32.43
CA ILE A 101 -16.40 -1.02 -32.30
C ILE A 101 -17.69 -0.41 -32.85
N ASP A 102 -17.89 0.90 -32.70
CA ASP A 102 -19.08 1.59 -33.25
C ASP A 102 -19.09 1.64 -34.80
N PHE A 103 -17.97 1.37 -35.47
CA PHE A 103 -17.86 1.31 -36.94
C PHE A 103 -17.90 -0.12 -37.54
N LEU A 104 -18.02 -1.18 -36.73
CA LEU A 104 -18.14 -2.59 -37.15
C LEU A 104 -19.54 -3.16 -36.91
#